data_AF-A0A828ZQD6-F1
#
_entry.id   AF-A0A828ZQD6-F1
#
_cell.length_a   1.000
_cell.length_b   1.000
_cell.length_c   1.000
_cell.angle_alpha   90.00
_cell.angle_beta   90.00
_cell.angle_gamma   90.00
#
_symmetry.space_group_name_H-M   'P 1'
#
loop_
_entity.id
_entity.type
_entity.pdbx_description
1 polymer ?
#
loop_
_entity_poly.entity_id
_entity_poly.type
_entity_poly.pdbx_seq_one_letter_code
_entity_poly.pdbx_strand_id
1 'polypeptide(L)'
;MEKHTTKETQKENNNVKKQLNFADNHEFMLASQNCVAPFNHLEIIQEGKVIWSQKAYAFLEEECPNCANPSLWENARCNHQTGLFRVTE
;
A
#
# COMPACT_ATOMS: atom_id res chain seq x y z
N MET A 1 23.89 -0.23 5.22
CA MET A 1 23.67 -1.48 4.44
C MET A 1 22.46 -2.17 5.05
N GLU A 2 21.46 -2.52 4.25
CA GLU A 2 20.32 -3.28 4.75
C GLU A 2 20.76 -4.67 5.24
N LYS A 3 20.16 -5.13 6.32
CA LYS A 3 20.37 -6.48 6.85
C LYS A 3 19.25 -7.38 6.33
N HIS A 4 19.55 -8.65 6.11
CA HIS A 4 18.51 -9.63 5.81
C HIS A 4 17.53 -9.78 6.96
N THR A 5 16.25 -9.97 6.65
CA THR A 5 15.21 -10.27 7.63
C THR A 5 15.50 -11.57 8.34
N THR A 6 15.61 -11.52 9.67
CA THR A 6 15.93 -12.70 10.48
C THR A 6 14.78 -13.71 10.47
N LYS A 7 15.06 -14.96 10.83
CA LYS A 7 14.04 -16.03 10.88
C LYS A 7 12.94 -15.71 11.88
N GLU A 8 13.29 -15.03 12.97
CA GLU A 8 12.40 -14.59 14.04
C GLU A 8 11.40 -13.56 13.51
N THR A 9 11.87 -12.53 12.79
CA THR A 9 10.97 -11.54 12.16
C THR A 9 10.03 -12.18 11.14
N GLN A 10 10.55 -13.09 10.30
CA GLN A 10 9.71 -13.81 9.33
C GLN A 10 8.63 -14.65 10.02
N LYS A 11 8.98 -15.31 11.13
CA LYS A 11 8.03 -16.07 11.95
C LYS A 11 6.93 -15.18 12.50
N GLU A 12 7.26 -14.02 13.05
CA GLU A 12 6.25 -13.10 13.59
C GLU A 12 5.35 -12.51 12.50
N ASN A 13 5.91 -12.14 11.34
CA ASN A 13 5.09 -11.72 10.20
C ASN A 13 4.14 -12.84 9.73
N ASN A 14 4.60 -14.09 9.70
CA ASN A 14 3.73 -15.24 9.39
C ASN A 14 2.67 -15.51 10.47
N ASN A 15 2.93 -15.20 11.75
CA ASN A 15 1.92 -15.29 12.79
C ASN A 15 0.79 -14.27 12.56
N VAL A 16 1.13 -13.04 12.16
CA VAL A 16 0.12 -12.03 11.78
C VAL A 16 -0.74 -12.53 10.61
N LYS A 17 -0.12 -13.14 9.57
CA LYS A 17 -0.86 -13.75 8.45
C LYS A 17 -1.91 -14.78 8.88
N LYS A 18 -1.67 -15.50 9.99
CA LYS A 18 -2.58 -16.53 10.52
C LYS A 18 -3.69 -15.96 11.42
N GLN A 19 -3.47 -14.78 11.99
CA GLN A 19 -4.39 -14.16 12.96
C GLN A 19 -5.48 -13.31 12.30
N LEU A 20 -5.21 -12.78 11.10
CA LEU A 20 -6.12 -11.89 10.38
C LEU A 20 -6.66 -12.56 9.11
N ASN A 21 -7.85 -12.14 8.68
CA ASN A 21 -8.47 -12.65 7.46
C ASN A 21 -8.02 -11.84 6.23
N PHE A 22 -6.87 -12.20 5.66
CA PHE A 22 -6.34 -11.55 4.44
C PHE A 22 -7.13 -11.87 3.16
N ALA A 23 -8.08 -12.82 3.21
CA ALA A 23 -8.99 -13.06 2.09
C ALA A 23 -10.16 -12.05 2.05
N ASP A 24 -10.39 -11.31 3.15
CA ASP A 24 -11.36 -10.22 3.17
C ASP A 24 -10.77 -8.99 2.47
N ASN A 25 -11.39 -8.60 1.35
CA ASN A 25 -10.98 -7.47 0.53
C ASN A 25 -11.84 -6.22 0.75
N HIS A 26 -12.69 -6.20 1.78
CA HIS A 26 -13.64 -5.12 1.99
C HIS A 26 -12.98 -3.74 2.09
N GLU A 27 -11.86 -3.60 2.83
CA GLU A 27 -11.13 -2.33 2.94
C GLU A 27 -10.59 -1.86 1.58
N PHE A 28 -10.05 -2.77 0.77
CA PHE A 28 -9.56 -2.43 -0.57
C PHE A 28 -10.69 -2.00 -1.50
N MET A 29 -11.84 -2.69 -1.44
CA MET A 29 -13.04 -2.27 -2.19
C MET A 29 -13.50 -0.87 -1.76
N LEU A 30 -13.54 -0.59 -0.46
CA LEU A 30 -13.89 0.75 0.04
C LEU A 30 -12.89 1.83 -0.38
N ALA A 31 -11.59 1.50 -0.45
CA ALA A 31 -10.53 2.42 -0.86
C ALA A 31 -10.53 2.72 -2.38
N SER A 32 -11.12 1.82 -3.19
CA SER A 32 -11.11 1.92 -4.67
C SER A 32 -12.45 2.32 -5.28
N GLN A 33 -13.56 2.06 -4.59
CA GLN A 33 -14.91 2.39 -5.08
C GLN A 33 -15.08 3.90 -5.32
N ASN A 34 -15.93 4.25 -6.27
CA ASN A 34 -16.32 5.64 -6.58
C ASN A 34 -15.15 6.57 -6.97
N CYS A 35 -14.02 6.04 -7.44
CA CYS A 35 -12.99 6.84 -8.10
C CYS A 35 -13.54 7.41 -9.41
N VAL A 36 -13.62 8.74 -9.49
CA VAL A 36 -14.11 9.46 -10.67
C VAL A 36 -12.98 9.95 -11.59
N ALA A 37 -11.78 10.11 -11.04
CA ALA A 37 -10.59 10.47 -11.81
C ALA A 37 -9.35 9.80 -11.21
N PRO A 38 -8.90 8.65 -11.76
CA PRO A 38 -7.67 8.00 -11.32
C PRO A 38 -6.44 8.73 -11.87
N PHE A 39 -5.31 8.62 -11.17
CA PHE A 39 -4.03 9.11 -11.65
C PHE A 39 -3.12 7.94 -12.06
N ASN A 40 -2.77 7.86 -13.34
CA ASN A 40 -1.76 6.89 -13.81
C ASN A 40 -0.34 7.31 -13.45
N HIS A 41 -0.14 8.61 -13.19
CA HIS A 41 1.11 9.19 -12.74
C HIS A 41 0.80 10.41 -11.86
N LEU A 42 1.23 10.38 -10.61
CA LEU A 42 1.02 11.48 -9.66
C LEU A 42 2.36 11.89 -9.03
N GLU A 43 2.93 12.95 -9.60
CA GLU A 43 4.08 13.66 -9.03
C GLU A 43 3.77 15.15 -8.97
N ILE A 44 4.05 15.76 -7.81
CA ILE A 44 3.97 17.21 -7.62
C ILE A 44 5.40 17.73 -7.66
N ILE A 45 5.68 18.61 -8.61
CA ILE A 45 7.00 19.19 -8.84
C ILE A 45 6.95 20.68 -8.57
N GLN A 46 7.88 21.16 -7.75
CA GLN A 46 8.07 22.59 -7.46
C GLN A 46 9.55 22.92 -7.64
N GLU A 47 9.85 23.95 -8.44
CA GLU A 47 11.23 24.41 -8.71
C GLU A 47 12.17 23.28 -9.20
N GLY A 48 11.64 22.36 -10.02
CA GLY A 48 12.40 21.22 -10.53
C GLY A 48 12.64 20.10 -9.52
N LYS A 49 12.07 20.17 -8.31
CA LYS A 49 12.13 19.12 -7.29
C LYS A 49 10.79 18.43 -7.14
N VAL A 50 10.80 17.10 -7.07
CA VAL A 50 9.64 16.31 -6.70
C VAL A 50 9.38 16.50 -5.21
N ILE A 51 8.26 17.12 -4.85
CA ILE A 51 7.85 17.34 -3.45
C ILE A 51 6.83 16.30 -2.96
N TRP A 52 6.15 15.61 -3.90
CA TRP A 52 5.28 14.48 -3.62
C TRP A 52 5.26 13.53 -4.81
N SER A 53 5.28 12.22 -4.57
CA SER A 53 5.24 11.21 -5.64
C SER A 53 4.58 9.92 -5.17
N GLN A 54 3.56 9.47 -5.89
CA GLN A 54 3.03 8.11 -5.72
C GLN A 54 3.92 7.06 -6.37
N LYS A 55 4.71 7.42 -7.39
CA LYS A 55 5.64 6.50 -8.05
C LYS A 55 6.67 5.92 -7.07
N ALA A 56 7.03 6.67 -6.03
CA ALA A 56 7.92 6.20 -4.95
C ALA A 56 7.36 4.96 -4.21
N TYR A 57 6.04 4.72 -4.28
CA TYR A 57 5.35 3.63 -3.61
C TYR A 57 4.87 2.52 -4.55
N ALA A 58 5.26 2.54 -5.83
CA ALA A 58 4.85 1.54 -6.83
C ALA A 58 5.22 0.09 -6.43
N PHE A 59 6.19 -0.09 -5.53
CA PHE A 59 6.54 -1.40 -4.97
C PHE A 59 5.39 -2.07 -4.18
N LEU A 60 4.36 -1.31 -3.77
CA LEU A 60 3.18 -1.84 -3.08
C LEU A 60 2.26 -2.65 -4.01
N GLU A 61 2.46 -2.59 -5.33
CA GLU A 61 1.74 -3.43 -6.30
C GLU A 61 2.23 -4.88 -6.29
N GLU A 62 3.40 -5.14 -5.68
CA GLU A 62 4.01 -6.46 -5.55
C GLU A 62 3.55 -7.20 -4.27
N GLU A 63 3.94 -8.47 -4.17
CA GLU A 63 3.72 -9.29 -2.98
C GLU A 63 4.42 -8.72 -1.73
N CYS A 64 3.76 -8.80 -0.57
CA CYS A 64 4.34 -8.35 0.70
C CYS A 64 5.68 -9.05 0.97
N PRO A 65 6.80 -8.30 1.04
CA PRO A 65 8.10 -8.88 1.30
C PRO A 65 8.18 -9.34 2.76
N ASN A 66 9.12 -10.24 3.03
CA ASN A 66 9.30 -10.80 4.37
C ASN A 66 9.78 -9.76 5.40
N CYS A 67 10.35 -8.64 4.95
CA CYS A 67 10.80 -7.52 5.78
C CYS A 67 9.68 -6.55 6.18
N ALA A 68 8.49 -6.64 5.56
CA ALA A 68 7.33 -5.83 5.90
C ALA A 68 6.33 -6.65 6.72
N ASN A 69 5.66 -5.99 7.67
CA ASN A 69 4.52 -6.60 8.33
C ASN A 69 3.35 -6.70 7.33
N PRO A 70 2.70 -7.86 7.17
CA PRO A 70 1.66 -8.05 6.17
C PRO A 70 0.41 -7.21 6.40
N SER A 71 0.02 -6.95 7.65
CA SER A 71 -1.12 -6.08 7.96
C SER A 71 -0.82 -4.63 7.56
N LEU A 72 0.39 -4.15 7.84
CA LEU A 72 0.84 -2.84 7.41
C LEU A 72 0.92 -2.75 5.88
N TRP A 73 1.35 -3.83 5.21
CA TRP A 73 1.44 -3.86 3.75
C TRP A 73 0.07 -3.69 3.08
N GLU A 74 -0.94 -4.45 3.51
CA GLU A 74 -2.31 -4.29 2.97
C GLU A 74 -2.90 -2.91 3.26
N ASN A 75 -2.65 -2.35 4.45
CA ASN A 75 -3.06 -0.98 4.76
C ASN A 75 -2.36 0.03 3.83
N ALA A 76 -1.07 -0.15 3.56
CA ALA A 76 -0.32 0.69 2.64
C ALA A 76 -0.86 0.58 1.20
N ARG A 77 -1.25 -0.63 0.74
CA ARG A 77 -1.92 -0.83 -0.56
C ARG A 77 -3.25 -0.09 -0.66
N CYS A 78 -4.03 -0.06 0.43
CA CYS A 78 -5.25 0.73 0.50
C CYS A 78 -4.95 2.23 0.42
N ASN A 79 -3.94 2.71 1.16
CA ASN A 79 -3.52 4.13 1.11
C ASN A 79 -2.92 4.53 -0.26
N HIS A 80 -2.40 3.57 -1.01
CA HIS A 80 -1.88 3.80 -2.36
C HIS A 80 -2.98 3.99 -3.41
N GLN A 81 -4.24 3.64 -3.09
CA GLN A 81 -5.38 3.97 -3.93
C GLN A 81 -5.53 5.49 -3.99
N THR A 82 -5.28 6.07 -5.16
CA THR A 82 -5.26 7.52 -5.35
C THR A 82 -6.08 7.96 -6.55
N GLY A 83 -6.69 9.13 -6.41
CA GLY A 83 -7.64 9.67 -7.37
C GLY A 83 -8.54 10.71 -6.73
N LEU A 84 -9.47 11.21 -7.52
CA LEU A 84 -10.63 11.94 -7.01
C LEU A 84 -11.76 10.93 -6.76
N PHE A 85 -12.36 10.97 -5.58
CA PHE A 85 -13.41 10.04 -5.17
C PHE A 85 -14.71 10.78 -4.83
N ARG A 86 -15.84 10.18 -5.20
CA ARG A 86 -17.17 10.66 -4.80
C ARG A 86 -17.66 9.89 -3.58
N VAL A 87 -18.06 10.61 -2.53
CA VAL A 87 -18.55 10.00 -1.28
C VAL A 87 -20.08 9.88 -1.25
N THR A 88 -20.78 10.91 -1.72
CA THR A 88 -22.24 10.99 -1.81
C THR A 88 -22.64 11.77 -3.06
N GLU A 89 -23.92 11.67 -3.45
CA GLU A 89 -24.56 12.64 -4.38
C GLU A 89 -24.51 14.06 -3.80
#